data_AF-A0A530K138-F1
#
_entry.id   AF-A0A530K138-F1
#
_cell.length_a   1.000
_cell.length_b   1.000
_cell.length_c   1.000
_cell.angle_alpha   90.00
_cell.angle_beta   90.00
_cell.angle_gamma   90.00
#
_symmetry.space_group_name_H-M   'P 1'
#
loop_
_entity.id
_entity.type
_entity.pdbx_description
1 polymer ?
#
loop_
_entity_poly.entity_id
_entity_poly.type
_entity_poly.pdbx_seq_one_letter_code
_entity_poly.pdbx_strand_id
1 'polypeptide(L)'
;PETDSGPFIPVPASKPDPGADPETLANLAGGLDREAIKRLSAKPVTSPVSALPPEQRKVRVVGPTFLPDPSAAIDLQAPAPKPVR
;
A
#
# COMPACT_ATOMS: atom_id res chain seq x y z
N PRO A 1 65.95 16.99 23.68
CA PRO A 1 64.66 16.57 23.10
C PRO A 1 63.92 15.68 24.11
N GLU A 2 63.07 16.30 24.92
CA GLU A 2 62.36 15.62 26.00
C GLU A 2 61.11 14.97 25.43
N THR A 3 61.04 13.65 25.49
CA THR A 3 59.86 12.88 25.13
C THR A 3 58.86 13.01 26.26
N ASP A 4 57.92 13.95 26.09
CA ASP A 4 56.77 14.15 26.95
C ASP A 4 55.88 12.89 26.93
N SER A 5 56.08 12.00 27.90
CA SER A 5 55.30 10.77 28.07
C SER A 5 54.24 10.98 29.16
N GLY A 6 53.27 11.86 28.88
CA GLY A 6 52.06 11.99 29.69
C GLY A 6 51.24 10.69 29.69
N PRO A 7 50.48 10.40 30.75
CA PRO A 7 49.65 9.20 30.83
C PRO A 7 48.56 9.21 29.75
N PHE A 8 48.54 8.18 28.92
CA PHE A 8 47.52 7.98 27.88
C PHE A 8 46.20 7.58 28.54
N ILE A 9 45.20 8.47 28.51
CA ILE A 9 43.83 8.16 28.93
C ILE A 9 43.05 7.71 27.69
N PRO A 10 42.69 6.42 27.56
CA PRO A 10 41.93 5.95 26.42
C PRO A 10 40.52 6.55 26.45
N VAL A 11 40.16 7.26 25.38
CA VAL A 11 38.79 7.75 25.18
C VAL A 11 37.92 6.60 24.65
N PRO A 12 36.71 6.38 25.20
CA PRO A 12 35.80 5.37 24.68
C PRO A 12 35.45 5.64 23.22
N ALA A 13 35.67 4.67 22.34
CA ALA A 13 35.21 4.75 20.96
C ALA A 13 33.67 4.71 20.93
N SER A 14 33.04 5.56 20.12
CA SER A 14 31.59 5.52 19.90
C SER A 14 31.21 4.14 19.37
N LYS A 15 30.49 3.37 20.19
CA LYS A 15 29.93 2.08 19.77
C LYS A 15 28.90 2.38 18.67
N PRO A 16 29.01 1.76 17.47
CA PRO A 16 27.93 1.80 16.49
C PRO A 16 26.66 1.34 17.19
N ASP A 17 25.56 2.08 17.03
CA ASP A 17 24.29 1.73 17.67
C ASP A 17 23.93 0.27 17.30
N PRO A 18 23.99 -0.67 18.25
CA PRO A 18 23.77 -2.09 17.95
C PRO A 18 22.30 -2.38 17.59
N GLY A 19 21.41 -1.39 17.67
CA GLY A 19 19.99 -1.51 17.34
C GLY A 19 19.64 -1.34 15.86
N ALA A 20 20.59 -0.99 14.98
CA ALA A 20 20.32 -0.99 13.55
C ALA A 20 20.35 -2.43 13.03
N ASP A 21 19.18 -3.07 13.00
CA ASP A 21 19.02 -4.37 12.35
C ASP A 21 19.51 -4.30 10.89
N PRO A 22 19.99 -5.43 10.33
CA PRO A 22 20.53 -5.44 8.96
C PRO A 22 19.50 -4.95 7.92
N GLU A 23 18.21 -5.09 8.23
CA GLU A 23 17.10 -4.59 7.42
C GLU A 23 17.07 -3.06 7.37
N THR A 24 17.23 -2.36 8.51
CA THR A 24 17.28 -0.89 8.58
C THR A 24 18.46 -0.35 7.79
N LEU A 25 19.62 -1.00 7.86
CA LEU A 25 20.80 -0.62 7.07
C LEU A 25 20.57 -0.82 5.57
N ALA A 26 19.98 -1.94 5.17
CA ALA A 26 19.65 -2.22 3.78
C ALA A 26 18.62 -1.24 3.22
N ASN A 27 17.60 -0.89 4.01
CA ASN A 27 16.58 0.10 3.63
C ASN A 27 17.18 1.49 3.43
N LEU A 28 18.08 1.92 4.34
CA LEU A 28 18.81 3.18 4.19
C LEU A 28 19.73 3.18 2.96
N ALA A 29 20.49 2.10 2.75
CA ALA A 29 21.36 1.94 1.58
C ALA A 29 20.57 1.91 0.26
N GLY A 30 19.36 1.33 0.29
CA GLY A 30 18.41 1.31 -0.81
C GLY A 30 17.62 2.60 -1.02
N GLY A 31 17.88 3.64 -0.22
CA GLY A 31 17.18 4.93 -0.31
C GLY A 31 15.69 4.86 0.08
N LEU A 32 15.27 3.83 0.79
CA LEU A 32 13.92 3.69 1.32
C LEU A 32 13.79 4.49 2.62
N ASP A 33 13.83 5.81 2.50
CA ASP A 33 13.64 6.73 3.61
C ASP A 33 12.16 7.16 3.76
N ARG A 34 11.87 7.91 4.83
CA ARG A 34 10.50 8.37 5.12
C ARG A 34 9.93 9.22 4.00
N GLU A 35 10.77 9.99 3.30
CA GLU A 35 10.33 10.81 2.18
C GLU A 35 10.00 9.98 0.95
N ALA A 36 10.82 8.99 0.62
CA ALA A 36 10.58 8.03 -0.45
C ALA A 36 9.30 7.25 -0.21
N ILE A 37 9.08 6.76 1.01
CA ILE A 37 7.84 6.10 1.41
C ILE A 37 6.65 7.05 1.23
N LYS A 38 6.77 8.33 1.63
CA LYS A 38 5.71 9.32 1.43
C LYS A 38 5.39 9.55 -0.05
N ARG A 39 6.41 9.58 -0.92
CA ARG A 39 6.24 9.73 -2.38
C ARG A 39 5.58 8.51 -3.01
N LEU A 40 5.98 7.30 -2.61
CA LEU A 40 5.43 6.03 -3.12
C LEU A 40 4.02 5.73 -2.60
N SER A 41 3.74 6.10 -1.35
CA SER A 41 2.44 5.92 -0.69
C SER A 41 1.41 6.97 -1.13
N ALA A 42 1.84 8.05 -1.77
CA ALA A 42 0.93 9.01 -2.38
C ALA A 42 0.12 8.31 -3.48
N LYS A 43 -1.15 8.01 -3.17
CA LYS A 43 -2.09 7.47 -4.15
C LYS A 43 -2.10 8.42 -5.35
N PRO A 44 -1.78 7.94 -6.58
CA PRO A 44 -1.93 8.77 -7.77
C PRO A 44 -3.40 9.21 -7.81
N VAL A 45 -3.60 10.52 -7.75
CA VAL A 45 -4.93 11.12 -7.82
C VAL A 45 -5.36 10.92 -9.27
N THR A 46 -6.37 10.07 -9.43
CA THR A 46 -7.04 9.75 -10.70
C THR A 46 -6.29 8.75 -11.59
N SER A 47 -6.91 7.58 -11.77
CA SER A 47 -6.84 6.92 -13.08
C SER A 47 -7.47 7.86 -14.12
N PRO A 48 -6.95 7.93 -15.36
CA PRO A 48 -7.49 8.81 -16.41
C PRO A 48 -8.99 8.59 -16.67
N VAL A 49 -9.53 7.41 -16.36
CA VAL A 49 -10.97 7.09 -16.46
C VAL A 49 -11.77 7.69 -15.30
N SER A 50 -11.18 7.79 -14.10
CA SER A 50 -11.84 8.39 -12.91
C SER A 50 -11.85 9.91 -12.94
N ALA A 51 -10.95 10.54 -13.69
CA ALA A 51 -10.90 11.99 -13.88
C ALA A 51 -12.09 12.54 -14.69
N LEU A 52 -12.71 11.70 -15.52
CA LEU A 52 -13.90 12.07 -16.28
C LEU A 52 -15.14 12.11 -15.35
N PRO A 53 -16.02 13.13 -15.50
CA PRO A 53 -17.34 13.13 -14.90
C PRO A 53 -18.06 11.80 -15.18
N PRO A 54 -18.87 11.27 -14.24
CA PRO A 54 -19.52 9.97 -14.37
C PRO A 54 -20.29 9.82 -15.70
N GLU A 55 -20.94 10.89 -16.17
CA GLU A 55 -21.68 10.94 -17.43
C GLU A 55 -20.81 10.75 -18.69
N GLN A 56 -19.51 11.06 -18.61
CA GLN A 56 -18.56 10.91 -19.71
C GLN A 56 -17.80 9.59 -19.65
N ARG A 57 -17.99 8.81 -18.58
CA ARG A 57 -17.37 7.49 -18.44
C ARG A 57 -18.11 6.54 -19.37
N LYS A 58 -17.49 6.20 -20.50
CA LYS A 58 -17.91 5.10 -21.38
C LYS A 58 -17.62 3.72 -20.77
N VAL A 59 -17.93 3.56 -19.48
CA VAL A 59 -17.81 2.29 -18.77
C VAL A 59 -19.18 1.62 -18.81
N ARG A 60 -19.26 0.46 -19.47
CA ARG A 60 -20.47 -0.36 -19.40
C ARG A 60 -20.48 -1.03 -18.03
N VAL A 61 -21.27 -0.48 -17.10
CA VAL A 61 -21.52 -1.12 -15.81
C VAL A 61 -22.35 -2.36 -16.07
N VAL A 62 -21.69 -3.52 -16.10
CA VAL A 62 -22.36 -4.82 -16.01
C VAL A 62 -22.44 -5.17 -14.53
N GLY A 63 -23.48 -4.64 -13.87
CA GLY A 63 -23.81 -5.03 -12.50
C GLY A 63 -24.65 -6.31 -12.51
N PRO A 64 -24.68 -7.09 -11.42
CA PRO A 64 -25.78 -8.03 -11.22
C PRO A 64 -27.10 -7.26 -11.31
N THR A 65 -28.11 -7.83 -11.96
CA THR A 65 -29.47 -7.28 -11.84
C THR A 65 -29.91 -7.52 -10.41
N PHE A 66 -30.10 -6.44 -9.65
CA PHE A 66 -30.70 -6.55 -8.32
C PHE A 66 -32.11 -7.11 -8.49
N LEU A 67 -32.46 -8.12 -7.69
CA LEU A 67 -33.84 -8.56 -7.58
C LEU A 67 -34.71 -7.36 -7.23
N PRO A 68 -35.94 -7.26 -7.78
CA PRO A 68 -36.87 -6.21 -7.38
C PRO A 68 -37.09 -6.25 -5.87
N ASP A 69 -37.45 -5.10 -5.30
CA ASP A 69 -37.83 -4.97 -3.89
C ASP A 69 -38.76 -6.14 -3.48
N PRO A 70 -38.56 -6.82 -2.33
CA PRO A 70 -39.40 -7.92 -1.90
C PRO A 70 -40.90 -7.60 -1.93
N SER A 71 -41.30 -6.35 -1.72
CA SER A 71 -42.70 -5.92 -1.88
C SER A 71 -43.22 -5.98 -3.33
N ALA A 72 -42.33 -5.89 -4.32
CA ALA A 72 -42.62 -6.07 -5.75
C ALA A 72 -42.31 -7.49 -6.26
N ALA A 73 -41.68 -8.35 -5.44
CA ALA A 73 -41.23 -9.70 -5.82
C ALA A 73 -42.19 -10.83 -5.39
N ILE A 74 -43.38 -10.49 -4.86
CA ILE A 74 -44.32 -11.44 -4.24
C ILE A 74 -44.75 -12.61 -5.17
N ASP A 75 -44.71 -12.43 -6.50
CA ASP A 75 -45.18 -13.44 -7.46
C ASP A 75 -44.09 -14.00 -8.39
N LEU A 76 -42.80 -13.86 -8.04
CA LEU A 76 -41.71 -14.41 -8.85
C LEU A 76 -41.51 -15.91 -8.56
N GLN A 77 -42.04 -16.77 -9.43
CA GLN A 77 -41.73 -18.21 -9.42
C GLN A 77 -40.45 -18.51 -10.22
N ALA A 78 -39.57 -19.34 -9.64
CA ALA A 78 -38.38 -19.81 -10.34
C ALA A 78 -38.75 -20.73 -11.51
N PRO A 79 -38.05 -20.67 -12.66
CA PRO A 79 -38.27 -21.58 -13.77
C PRO A 79 -38.10 -23.04 -13.35
N ALA A 80 -38.99 -23.92 -13.82
CA ALA A 80 -38.92 -25.35 -13.51
C ALA A 80 -37.60 -25.97 -14.01
N PRO A 81 -37.03 -26.95 -13.28
CA PRO A 81 -35.82 -27.64 -13.71
C PRO A 81 -35.99 -28.27 -15.10
N LYS A 82 -34.99 -28.10 -15.97
CA LYS A 82 -34.97 -28.78 -17.26
C LYS A 82 -34.78 -30.29 -17.05
N PRO A 83 -35.61 -31.15 -17.67
CA PRO A 83 -35.40 -32.59 -17.58
C PRO A 83 -34.08 -32.96 -18.25
N VAL A 84 -33.26 -33.74 -17.54
CA VAL A 84 -32.04 -34.36 -18.07
C VAL A 84 -32.49 -35.59 -18.86
N ARG A 85 -32.14 -35.64 -20.15
CA ARG A 85 -32.35 -36.81 -21.01
C ARG A 85 -31.02 -37.48 -21.30
#